data_AF-A0A2E9ZEM1-F1
#
_entry.id   AF-A0A2E9ZEM1-F1
#
_cell.length_a   1.000
_cell.length_b   1.000
_cell.length_c   1.000
_cell.angle_alpha   90.00
_cell.angle_beta   90.00
_cell.angle_gamma   90.00
#
_symmetry.space_group_name_H-M   'P 1'
#
loop_
_entity.id
_entity.type
_entity.pdbx_description
1 polymer ?
#
loop_
_entity_poly.entity_id
_entity_poly.type
_entity_poly.pdbx_seq_one_letter_code
_entity_poly.pdbx_strand_id
1 'polypeptide(L)' 'MRISSVVRRAAQVNADALASEYLDRRQTWREFEDKVGRFAAGLRHLGIEDLDRVAMLALNSDRCPSDFLLRC' A
#
# COMPACT_ATOMS: atom_id res chain seq x y z
N MET A 1 11.99 -1.37 12.10
CA MET A 1 10.63 -1.84 11.73
C MET A 1 10.35 -1.36 10.31
N ARG A 2 9.89 -2.22 9.39
CA ARG A 2 9.57 -1.83 8.00
C ARG A 2 8.06 -1.59 7.89
N ILE A 3 7.61 -0.55 7.17
CA ILE A 3 6.17 -0.25 7.03
C ILE A 3 5.40 -1.43 6.43
N SER A 4 6.01 -2.15 5.47
CA SER A 4 5.42 -3.36 4.88
C SER A 4 5.11 -4.47 5.91
N SER A 5 5.87 -4.55 7.01
CA SER A 5 5.60 -5.53 8.07
C SER A 5 4.34 -5.22 8.88
N VAL A 6 3.94 -3.95 8.96
CA VAL A 6 2.68 -3.52 9.60
C VAL A 6 1.49 -3.96 8.77
N VAL A 7 1.55 -3.70 7.46
CA VAL A 7 0.50 -4.08 6.51
C VAL A 7 0.27 -5.58 6.53
N ARG A 8 1.34 -6.36 6.41
CA ARG A 8 1.28 -7.82 6.43
C ARG A 8 0.71 -8.36 7.74
N ARG A 9 1.10 -7.78 8.89
CA ARG A 9 0.54 -8.16 10.18
C ARG A 9 -0.95 -7.84 10.27
N ALA A 10 -1.38 -6.67 9.80
CA ALA A 10 -2.78 -6.28 9.85
C ALA A 10 -3.64 -7.20 8.97
N ALA A 11 -3.16 -7.56 7.77
CA ALA A 11 -3.81 -8.53 6.90
C ALA A 11 -3.86 -9.95 7.51
N GLN A 12 -2.83 -10.36 8.27
CA GLN A 12 -2.81 -11.65 8.95
C GLN A 12 -3.76 -11.73 10.14
N VAL A 13 -3.87 -10.66 10.94
CA VAL A 13 -4.68 -10.65 12.17
C VAL A 13 -6.14 -10.34 11.88
N ASN A 14 -6.42 -9.39 10.98
CA ASN A 14 -7.75 -8.85 10.71
C ASN A 14 -7.97 -8.63 9.20
N ALA A 15 -7.83 -9.68 8.40
CA ALA A 15 -7.86 -9.63 6.93
C ALA A 15 -9.06 -8.86 6.35
N ASP A 16 -10.26 -9.10 6.92
CA ASP A 16 -11.52 -8.58 6.38
C ASP A 16 -11.97 -7.28 7.09
N ALA A 17 -11.17 -6.78 8.03
CA ALA A 17 -11.42 -5.47 8.64
C ALA A 17 -11.06 -4.34 7.67
N LEU A 18 -11.72 -3.20 7.83
CA LEU A 18 -11.51 -2.01 7.01
C LEU A 18 -10.09 -1.47 7.22
N ALA A 19 -9.34 -1.33 6.12
CA ALA A 19 -8.01 -0.73 6.10
C ALA A 19 -8.05 0.74 5.70
N SER A 20 -8.96 1.11 4.79
CA SER A 20 -9.10 2.47 4.30
C SER A 20 -10.51 2.71 3.75
N GLU A 21 -11.01 3.92 3.97
CA GLU A 21 -12.25 4.44 3.41
C GLU A 21 -11.98 5.82 2.82
N TYR A 22 -12.35 6.02 1.56
CA TYR A 22 -12.23 7.29 0.85
C TYR A 22 -13.47 7.52 0.00
N LEU A 23 -14.27 8.52 0.37
CA LEU A 23 -15.62 8.72 -0.16
C LEU A 23 -16.40 7.41 -0.04
N ASP A 24 -17.05 6.96 -1.12
CA ASP A 24 -17.83 5.72 -1.14
C ASP A 24 -17.00 4.44 -1.36
N ARG A 25 -15.66 4.55 -1.37
CA ARG A 25 -14.76 3.41 -1.57
C ARG A 25 -14.21 2.92 -0.26
N ARG A 26 -14.36 1.62 -0.01
CA ARG A 26 -13.86 0.91 1.15
C ARG A 26 -13.00 -0.24 0.69
N GLN A 27 -11.91 -0.51 1.40
CA GLN A 27 -11.05 -1.66 1.16
C GLN A 27 -10.61 -2.29 2.48
N THR A 28 -10.54 -3.61 2.48
CA THR A 28 -10.09 -4.45 3.59
C THR A 28 -8.57 -4.54 3.65
N TRP A 29 -8.02 -5.04 4.75
CA TRP A 29 -6.57 -5.25 4.89
C TRP A 29 -6.02 -6.25 3.86
N ARG A 30 -6.81 -7.27 3.50
CA ARG A 30 -6.46 -8.24 2.45
C ARG A 30 -6.32 -7.56 1.08
N GLU A 31 -7.31 -6.77 0.69
CA GLU A 31 -7.30 -6.05 -0.60
C GLU A 31 -6.17 -5.02 -0.65
N PHE A 32 -5.92 -4.36 0.48
CA PHE A 32 -4.83 -3.39 0.60
C PHE A 32 -3.45 -4.05 0.49
N GLU A 33 -3.22 -5.20 1.13
CA GLU A 33 -1.97 -5.95 1.01
C GLU A 33 -1.74 -6.41 -0.44
N ASP A 34 -2.76 -6.97 -1.11
CA ASP A 34 -2.64 -7.38 -2.51
C ASP A 34 -2.29 -6.20 -3.42
N LYS A 35 -2.95 -5.05 -3.23
CA LYS A 35 -2.68 -3.82 -3.99
C LYS A 35 -1.24 -3.35 -3.82
N VAL A 36 -0.73 -3.32 -2.58
CA VAL A 36 0.68 -2.96 -2.29
C VAL A 36 1.63 -3.96 -2.96
N GLY A 37 1.33 -5.26 -2.89
CA GLY A 37 2.12 -6.31 -3.52
C GLY A 37 2.21 -6.16 -5.05
N ARG A 38 1.08 -5.89 -5.71
CA ARG A 38 1.02 -5.66 -7.16
C ARG A 38 1.78 -4.40 -7.59
N PHE A 39 1.68 -3.32 -6.81
CA PHE A 39 2.45 -2.10 -7.08
C PHE A 39 3.95 -2.35 -6.97
N ALA A 40 4.40 -3.02 -5.90
CA ALA A 40 5.80 -3.38 -5.71
C ALA A 40 6.32 -4.29 -6.84
N ALA A 41 5.53 -5.28 -7.26
CA ALA A 41 5.87 -6.16 -8.38
C ALA A 41 6.04 -5.38 -9.70
N GLY A 42 5.16 -4.40 -9.95
CA GLY A 42 5.27 -3.51 -11.11
C GLY A 42 6.56 -2.67 -11.09
N LEU A 43 6.92 -2.10 -9.94
CA LEU A 43 8.18 -1.36 -9.79
C LEU A 43 9.41 -2.23 -10.03
N ARG A 44 9.42 -3.47 -9.51
CA ARG A 44 10.50 -4.44 -9.77
C ARG A 44 10.60 -4.80 -11.25
N HIS A 45 9.46 -4.92 -11.95
CA HIS A 45 9.44 -5.17 -13.38
C HIS A 45 10.01 -4.00 -14.20
N LEU A 46 9.90 -2.77 -13.69
CA LEU A 46 10.51 -1.57 -14.28
C LEU A 46 12.01 -1.42 -13.97
N GLY A 47 12.61 -2.38 -13.23
CA GLY A 47 14.04 -2.37 -12.90
C GLY A 47 14.41 -1.59 -11.65
N ILE A 48 13.43 -1.22 -10.81
CA ILE A 48 13.70 -0.56 -9.53
C ILE A 48 14.34 -1.54 -8.54
N GLU A 49 15.50 -1.18 -8.02
CA GLU A 49 16.27 -1.97 -7.07
C GLU A 49 16.16 -1.42 -5.65
N ASP A 50 16.80 -2.12 -4.72
CA ASP A 50 16.89 -1.67 -3.35
C ASP A 50 17.72 -0.38 -3.29
N LEU A 51 17.27 0.61 -2.50
CA LEU A 51 17.85 1.96 -2.36
C LEU A 51 17.56 2.94 -3.49
N ASP A 52 16.87 2.50 -4.56
CA ASP A 52 16.38 3.41 -5.58
C ASP A 52 15.28 4.33 -5.05
N ARG A 53 15.19 5.52 -5.67
CA ARG A 53 14.22 6.55 -5.30
C ARG A 53 13.14 6.65 -6.36
N VAL A 54 11.91 6.39 -5.96
CA VAL A 54 10.73 6.53 -6.80
C VAL A 54 9.98 7.79 -6.38
N ALA A 55 9.85 8.77 -7.29
CA ALA A 55 9.00 9.92 -7.05
C ALA A 55 7.54 9.54 -7.30
N MET A 56 6.66 9.99 -6.41
CA MET A 56 5.23 9.75 -6.53
C MET A 56 4.48 11.07 -6.62
N LEU A 57 3.70 11.22 -7.69
CA LEU A 57 2.83 12.36 -7.88
C LEU A 57 1.39 11.84 -7.93
N ALA A 58 0.60 12.25 -6.95
CA ALA A 58 -0.80 11.90 -6.93
C ALA A 58 -1.65 12.83 -6.09
N LEU A 59 -2.95 12.66 -6.30
CA LEU A 59 -3.98 13.31 -5.51
C LEU A 59 -4.14 12.58 -4.19
N ASN A 60 -4.51 13.31 -3.14
CA ASN A 60 -4.91 12.75 -1.85
C ASN A 60 -6.18 11.90 -2.04
N SER A 61 -5.98 10.64 -2.40
CA SER A 61 -7.02 9.66 -2.70
C SER A 61 -6.48 8.26 -2.43
N ASP A 62 -7.39 7.34 -2.14
CA ASP A 62 -7.14 5.89 -2.06
C ASP A 62 -6.73 5.24 -3.40
N ARG A 63 -6.83 5.98 -4.52
CA ARG A 63 -6.39 5.55 -5.87
C ARG A 63 -4.91 5.75 -6.10
N CYS A 64 -4.35 6.76 -5.46
CA CYS A 64 -2.93 6.68 -5.19
C CYS A 64 -2.74 5.49 -4.25
N PRO A 65 -1.81 4.56 -4.50
CA PRO A 65 -1.78 3.33 -3.73
C PRO A 65 -1.27 3.74 -2.37
N SER A 66 -2.12 4.00 -1.38
CA SER A 66 -1.58 4.00 -0.01
C SER A 66 -0.48 5.07 0.18
N ASP A 67 -0.56 6.16 -0.60
CA ASP A 67 0.56 7.04 -1.01
C ASP A 67 1.40 7.50 0.18
N PHE A 68 2.51 6.81 0.39
CA PHE A 68 3.61 7.13 1.29
C PHE A 68 3.32 7.26 2.81
N LEU A 69 2.07 7.19 3.28
CA LEU A 69 1.68 7.74 4.59
C LEU A 69 0.75 6.77 5.36
N LEU A 70 1.10 6.11 6.46
CA LEU A 70 1.58 6.66 7.73
C LEU A 70 2.70 7.69 7.59
N ARG A 71 2.34 8.97 7.67
CA ARG A 71 3.28 10.05 7.93
C ARG A 71 3.82 9.80 9.34
N CYS A 72 5.11 9.46 9.43
CA CYS A 72 5.87 9.00 10.61
C CYS A 72 5.78 7.49 10.91
#